data_AF-A0A937WLU1-F1
#
_entry.id   AF-A0A937WLU1-F1
#
_cell.length_a   1.000
_cell.length_b   1.000
_cell.length_c   1.000
_cell.angle_alpha   90.00
_cell.angle_beta   90.00
_cell.angle_gamma   90.00
#
_symmetry.space_group_name_H-M   'P 1'
#
loop_
_entity.id
_entity.type
_entity.pdbx_description
1 polymer ?
#
loop_
_entity_poly.entity_id
_entity_poly.type
_entity_poly.pdbx_seq_one_letter_code
_entity_poly.pdbx_strand_id
1 'polypeptide(L)'
;MAYKFKGNLCINLKLTCETGLHIGSTQENYEIGGVDNPVIRDPATDLPYIPGSSLKGKMRSMLEWERGLIELKQDKERNLKADPHTCEKIDCPVCRIFGAPAEKSAPKGPTRVIIRDAYPDDKTQEIFEEIELKKGLPKTELKWEVSIDRVTSKPPHGPRMIERVPKGSVFDLNIIFGLYDIDDNIADLNYLKYLFSALGMVEDSFLGGSGSRGSGRVSFKIEKLLLKTPEFYTGKDAYEILSQDLPTNPQDIDYKKIVEEIRQKIL
;
A
#
# COMPACT_ATOMS: atom_id res chain seq x y z
N MET A 1 25.35 13.78 -15.89
CA MET A 1 24.56 12.93 -14.96
C MET A 1 24.37 11.57 -15.58
N ALA A 2 25.03 10.55 -15.02
CA ALA A 2 24.85 9.17 -15.44
C ALA A 2 24.00 8.45 -14.38
N TYR A 3 22.97 7.74 -14.81
CA TYR A 3 22.13 6.91 -13.95
C TYR A 3 22.57 5.47 -14.09
N LYS A 4 22.90 4.81 -12.97
CA LYS A 4 23.30 3.39 -12.99
C LYS A 4 22.42 2.58 -12.04
N PHE A 5 21.84 1.49 -12.53
CA PHE A 5 21.11 0.56 -11.69
C PHE A 5 22.09 -0.23 -10.79
N LYS A 6 21.79 -0.29 -9.50
CA LYS A 6 22.62 -0.95 -8.48
C LYS A 6 21.96 -2.15 -7.83
N GLY A 7 20.66 -2.31 -8.00
CA GLY A 7 19.94 -3.49 -7.52
C GLY A 7 18.52 -3.18 -7.09
N ASN A 8 17.79 -4.23 -6.74
CA ASN A 8 16.45 -4.17 -6.18
C ASN A 8 16.47 -4.72 -4.76
N LEU A 9 15.97 -3.94 -3.80
CA LEU A 9 15.62 -4.43 -2.49
C LEU A 9 14.18 -4.95 -2.53
N CYS A 10 14.02 -6.27 -2.49
CA CYS A 10 12.73 -6.94 -2.37
C CYS A 10 12.38 -7.10 -0.90
N ILE A 11 11.24 -6.54 -0.51
CA ILE A 11 10.68 -6.53 0.83
C ILE A 11 9.43 -7.41 0.80
N ASN A 12 9.49 -8.56 1.46
CA ASN A 12 8.35 -9.45 1.63
C ASN A 12 7.71 -9.17 2.98
N LEU A 13 6.41 -8.89 2.99
CA LEU A 13 5.65 -8.59 4.18
C LEU A 13 4.34 -9.38 4.22
N LYS A 14 3.83 -9.61 5.43
CA LYS A 14 2.44 -9.96 5.66
C LYS A 14 1.66 -8.70 6.03
N LEU A 15 0.51 -8.48 5.42
CA LEU A 15 -0.44 -7.42 5.78
C LEU A 15 -1.64 -8.07 6.48
N THR A 16 -1.86 -7.74 7.75
CA THR A 16 -2.98 -8.27 8.54
C THR A 16 -4.08 -7.22 8.69
N CYS A 17 -5.32 -7.62 8.46
CA CYS A 17 -6.50 -6.79 8.71
C CYS A 17 -6.86 -6.80 10.21
N GLU A 18 -6.47 -5.77 10.96
CA GLU A 18 -6.79 -5.63 12.38
C GLU A 18 -8.29 -5.31 12.60
N THR A 19 -8.93 -4.70 11.61
CA THR A 19 -10.38 -4.54 11.50
C THR A 19 -10.85 -4.89 10.09
N GLY A 20 -12.17 -4.99 9.89
CA GLY A 20 -12.71 -5.29 8.56
C GLY A 20 -12.27 -4.25 7.51
N LEU A 21 -11.72 -4.72 6.39
CA LEU A 21 -11.12 -3.89 5.35
C LEU A 21 -12.06 -3.78 4.14
N HIS A 22 -12.33 -2.56 3.67
CA HIS A 22 -13.10 -2.34 2.45
C HIS A 22 -12.23 -1.67 1.38
N ILE A 23 -11.97 -2.37 0.29
CA ILE A 23 -11.42 -1.76 -0.93
C ILE A 23 -12.46 -1.99 -2.01
N GLY A 24 -13.22 -0.93 -2.33
CA GLY A 24 -14.32 -1.00 -3.28
C GLY A 24 -13.84 -1.20 -4.72
N SER A 25 -14.64 -1.93 -5.49
CA SER A 25 -14.54 -1.98 -6.96
C SER A 25 -15.47 -0.95 -7.60
N THR A 26 -15.24 -0.59 -8.87
CA THR A 26 -16.18 0.22 -9.65
C THR A 26 -17.49 -0.55 -9.88
N GLN A 27 -18.62 0.15 -9.78
CA GLN A 27 -20.01 -0.36 -9.82
C GLN A 27 -20.45 -0.97 -11.18
N GLU A 28 -19.55 -1.47 -12.01
CA GLU A 28 -19.90 -1.89 -13.39
C GLU A 28 -20.51 -3.30 -13.48
N ASN A 29 -20.37 -4.15 -12.46
CA ASN A 29 -21.03 -5.46 -12.41
C ASN A 29 -22.19 -5.46 -11.41
N TYR A 30 -23.32 -4.87 -11.81
CA TYR A 30 -24.60 -5.11 -11.13
C TYR A 30 -25.02 -6.56 -11.40
N GLU A 31 -24.65 -7.48 -10.52
CA GLU A 31 -25.48 -8.65 -10.32
C GLU A 31 -26.82 -8.17 -9.74
N ILE A 32 -27.92 -8.51 -10.40
CA ILE A 32 -29.25 -8.14 -9.92
C ILE A 32 -29.46 -8.80 -8.55
N GLY A 33 -29.46 -8.01 -7.47
CA GLY A 33 -29.53 -8.49 -6.09
C GLY A 33 -28.19 -8.55 -5.34
N GLY A 34 -27.10 -8.04 -5.93
CA GLY A 34 -25.77 -7.97 -5.31
C GLY A 34 -25.64 -6.88 -4.24
N VAL A 35 -24.47 -6.82 -3.60
CA VAL A 35 -24.15 -5.85 -2.53
C VAL A 35 -23.85 -4.47 -3.13
N ASP A 36 -24.39 -3.39 -2.54
CA ASP A 36 -24.22 -2.00 -3.04
C ASP A 36 -22.76 -1.54 -3.18
N ASN A 37 -21.88 -1.99 -2.28
CA ASN A 37 -20.47 -1.65 -2.26
C ASN A 37 -19.63 -2.92 -2.08
N PRO A 38 -19.36 -3.65 -3.17
CA PRO A 38 -18.60 -4.89 -3.10
C PRO A 38 -17.10 -4.60 -2.92
N VAL A 39 -16.39 -5.54 -2.30
CA VAL A 39 -14.92 -5.52 -2.31
C VAL A 39 -14.39 -5.97 -3.66
N ILE A 40 -13.25 -5.43 -4.06
CA ILE A 40 -12.54 -5.87 -5.25
C ILE A 40 -12.06 -7.32 -5.09
N ARG A 41 -12.22 -8.10 -6.16
CA ARG A 41 -11.86 -9.51 -6.22
C ARG A 41 -11.04 -9.80 -7.46
N ASP A 42 -10.19 -10.80 -7.37
CA ASP A 42 -9.47 -11.32 -8.53
C ASP A 42 -10.45 -12.11 -9.42
N PRO A 43 -10.62 -11.74 -10.71
CA PRO A 43 -11.55 -12.44 -11.60
C PRO A 43 -11.23 -13.93 -11.81
N ALA A 44 -9.98 -14.35 -11.59
CA ALA A 44 -9.58 -15.74 -11.79
C ALA A 44 -9.93 -16.64 -10.60
N THR A 45 -9.88 -16.11 -9.37
CA THR A 45 -10.03 -16.90 -8.13
C THR A 45 -11.26 -16.51 -7.32
N ASP A 46 -11.91 -15.39 -7.64
CA ASP A 46 -12.97 -14.74 -6.87
C ASP A 46 -12.56 -14.36 -5.43
N LEU A 47 -11.25 -14.36 -5.15
CA LEU A 47 -10.73 -13.99 -3.84
C LEU A 47 -10.58 -12.47 -3.73
N PRO A 48 -10.96 -11.87 -2.59
CA PRO A 48 -10.61 -10.48 -2.31
C PRO A 48 -9.09 -10.30 -2.33
N TYR A 49 -8.62 -9.18 -2.86
CA TYR A 49 -7.20 -8.84 -2.86
C TYR A 49 -7.00 -7.34 -2.59
N ILE A 50 -5.78 -6.95 -2.27
CA ILE A 50 -5.40 -5.55 -2.04
C ILE A 50 -4.58 -5.07 -3.23
N PRO A 51 -5.11 -4.15 -4.06
CA PRO A 51 -4.35 -3.60 -5.17
C PRO A 51 -3.13 -2.83 -4.66
N GLY A 52 -1.98 -3.06 -5.29
CA GLY A 52 -0.74 -2.36 -4.99
C GLY A 52 -0.88 -0.85 -5.22
N SER A 53 -1.75 -0.44 -6.16
CA SER A 53 -2.10 0.97 -6.39
C SER A 53 -2.82 1.62 -5.21
N SER A 54 -3.72 0.90 -4.53
CA SER A 54 -4.45 1.39 -3.36
C SER A 54 -3.49 1.65 -2.20
N LEU A 55 -2.59 0.70 -1.91
CA LEU A 55 -1.58 0.88 -0.87
C LEU A 55 -0.56 1.97 -1.27
N LYS A 56 -0.05 1.95 -2.50
CA LYS A 56 0.90 2.95 -3.01
C LYS A 56 0.33 4.36 -2.94
N GLY A 57 -0.93 4.54 -3.33
CA GLY A 57 -1.64 5.82 -3.29
C GLY A 57 -1.81 6.33 -1.86
N LYS A 58 -2.22 5.45 -0.94
CA LYS A 58 -2.35 5.81 0.49
C LYS A 58 -1.00 6.20 1.09
N MET A 59 0.05 5.40 0.88
CA MET A 59 1.41 5.70 1.34
C MET A 59 1.92 7.04 0.79
N ARG A 60 1.72 7.29 -0.51
CA ARG A 60 2.08 8.55 -1.15
C ARG A 60 1.35 9.72 -0.51
N SER A 61 0.03 9.62 -0.36
CA SER A 61 -0.80 10.68 0.22
C SER A 61 -0.38 11.02 1.64
N MET A 62 -0.11 10.01 2.49
CA MET A 62 0.37 10.24 3.86
C MET A 62 1.71 10.99 3.87
N LEU A 63 2.65 10.61 2.99
CA LEU A 63 3.94 11.29 2.90
C LEU A 63 3.83 12.71 2.31
N GLU A 64 2.87 12.96 1.41
CA GLU A 64 2.59 14.32 0.92
C GLU A 64 2.00 15.22 2.03
N TRP A 65 1.09 14.69 2.86
CA TRP A 65 0.58 15.38 4.05
C TRP A 65 1.69 15.71 5.05
N GLU A 66 2.51 14.71 5.42
CA GLU A 66 3.62 14.88 6.36
C GLU A 66 4.58 16.00 5.94
N ARG A 67 4.77 16.16 4.62
CA ARG A 67 5.70 17.14 4.06
C ARG A 67 5.07 18.49 3.71
N GLY A 68 3.78 18.66 3.95
CA GLY A 68 3.06 19.88 3.57
C GLY A 68 3.07 20.15 2.06
N LEU A 69 3.01 19.09 1.24
CA LEU A 69 3.10 19.17 -0.22
C LEU A 69 1.74 19.19 -0.93
N ILE A 70 0.66 19.41 -0.17
CA ILE A 70 -0.71 19.38 -0.67
C ILE A 70 -1.14 20.78 -1.06
N GLU A 71 -1.45 20.93 -2.34
CA GLU A 71 -1.90 22.19 -2.93
C GLU A 71 -3.35 22.05 -3.37
N LEU A 72 -4.24 22.81 -2.73
CA LEU A 72 -5.64 22.85 -3.09
C LEU A 72 -5.84 23.66 -4.37
N LYS A 73 -6.65 23.10 -5.28
CA LYS A 73 -7.12 23.73 -6.50
C LYS A 73 -8.64 23.61 -6.56
N GLN A 74 -9.28 24.57 -7.22
CA GLN A 74 -10.69 24.42 -7.57
C GLN A 74 -10.80 23.66 -8.88
N ASP A 75 -11.64 22.62 -8.90
CA ASP A 75 -12.04 21.99 -10.16
C ASP A 75 -13.10 22.82 -10.89
N LYS A 76 -13.51 22.35 -12.07
CA LYS A 76 -14.49 23.05 -12.93
C LYS A 76 -15.84 23.27 -12.25
N GLU A 77 -16.16 22.47 -11.23
CA GLU A 77 -17.42 22.50 -10.48
C GLU A 77 -17.28 23.29 -9.17
N ARG A 78 -16.16 24.00 -8.97
CA ARG A 78 -15.81 24.76 -7.75
C ARG A 78 -15.61 23.89 -6.52
N ASN A 79 -15.39 22.58 -6.69
CA ASN A 79 -14.99 21.72 -5.58
C ASN A 79 -13.49 21.88 -5.33
N LEU A 80 -13.09 21.86 -4.05
CA LEU A 80 -11.68 21.84 -3.66
C LEU A 80 -11.12 20.42 -3.86
N LYS A 81 -10.07 20.30 -4.67
CA LYS A 81 -9.31 19.07 -4.89
C LYS A 81 -7.81 19.33 -4.80
N ALA A 82 -7.06 18.29 -4.51
CA ALA A 82 -5.60 18.31 -4.62
C ALA A 82 -5.18 17.21 -5.59
N ASP A 83 -4.35 17.58 -6.57
CA ASP A 83 -3.69 16.61 -7.43
C ASP A 83 -2.47 16.02 -6.71
N PRO A 84 -2.00 14.82 -7.07
CA PRO A 84 -0.73 14.29 -6.57
C PRO A 84 0.42 15.27 -6.79
N HIS A 85 1.27 15.45 -5.77
CA HIS A 85 2.35 16.43 -5.81
C HIS A 85 3.35 16.13 -6.94
N THR A 86 3.72 17.16 -7.70
CA THR A 86 4.76 17.10 -8.74
C THR A 86 5.60 18.36 -8.66
N CYS A 87 6.94 18.23 -8.79
CA CYS A 87 7.85 19.36 -8.73
C CYS A 87 9.12 19.11 -9.53
N GLU A 88 9.93 20.16 -9.72
CA GLU A 88 11.22 20.09 -10.43
C GLU A 88 12.40 19.71 -9.52
N LYS A 89 12.18 19.61 -8.19
CA LYS A 89 13.24 19.23 -7.24
C LYS A 89 13.71 17.79 -7.47
N ILE A 90 14.96 17.62 -7.86
CA ILE A 90 15.56 16.32 -8.17
C ILE A 90 15.63 15.40 -6.94
N ASP A 91 15.74 15.98 -5.76
CA ASP A 91 15.89 15.33 -4.46
C ASP A 91 14.57 15.14 -3.70
N CYS A 92 13.42 15.49 -4.32
CA CYS A 92 12.11 15.33 -3.70
C CYS A 92 11.81 13.85 -3.42
N PRO A 93 11.65 13.45 -2.14
CA PRO A 93 11.49 12.05 -1.75
C PRO A 93 10.17 11.47 -2.26
N VAL A 94 9.08 12.23 -2.23
CA VAL A 94 7.77 11.76 -2.73
C VAL A 94 7.86 11.42 -4.21
N CYS A 95 8.36 12.35 -5.03
CA CYS A 95 8.46 12.17 -6.47
C CYS A 95 9.45 11.06 -6.85
N ARG A 96 10.57 10.89 -6.11
CA ARG A 96 11.52 9.81 -6.37
C ARG A 96 10.95 8.44 -6.01
N ILE A 97 10.38 8.31 -4.82
CA ILE A 97 9.87 7.03 -4.33
C ILE A 97 8.66 6.59 -5.16
N PHE A 98 7.66 7.47 -5.29
CA PHE A 98 6.35 7.12 -5.85
C PHE A 98 6.17 7.47 -7.33
N GLY A 99 7.09 8.26 -7.90
CA GLY A 99 7.06 8.68 -9.30
C GLY A 99 6.31 10.00 -9.53
N ALA A 100 6.64 10.66 -10.63
CA ALA A 100 5.95 11.85 -11.14
C ALA A 100 5.66 11.68 -12.65
N PRO A 101 4.59 12.30 -13.19
CA PRO A 101 4.31 12.29 -14.62
C PRO A 101 5.43 12.92 -15.44
N ALA A 102 5.75 12.32 -16.59
CA ALA A 102 6.89 12.69 -17.43
C ALA A 102 6.89 14.14 -17.91
N GLU A 103 5.70 14.72 -18.11
CA GLU A 103 5.53 16.07 -18.67
C GLU A 103 5.85 17.22 -17.70
N LYS A 104 5.92 16.95 -16.38
CA LYS A 104 6.11 17.96 -15.33
C LYS A 104 7.24 17.64 -14.35
N SER A 105 8.11 16.69 -14.71
CA SER A 105 9.16 16.22 -13.82
C SER A 105 10.54 16.55 -14.36
N ALA A 106 11.41 17.07 -13.49
CA ALA A 106 12.86 16.98 -13.69
C ALA A 106 13.27 15.52 -14.02
N PRO A 107 14.43 15.29 -14.67
CA PRO A 107 14.87 13.95 -15.05
C PRO A 107 15.27 13.12 -13.81
N LYS A 108 14.30 12.70 -13.00
CA LYS A 108 14.50 11.98 -11.72
C LYS A 108 14.73 10.47 -11.92
N GLY A 109 14.63 10.01 -13.17
CA GLY A 109 14.69 8.60 -13.52
C GLY A 109 13.39 7.84 -13.16
N PRO A 110 13.42 6.50 -13.19
CA PRO A 110 12.24 5.66 -12.97
C PRO A 110 11.70 5.76 -11.54
N THR A 111 10.46 5.31 -11.31
CA THR A 111 9.92 5.22 -9.96
C THR A 111 10.73 4.23 -9.12
N ARG A 112 11.07 4.57 -7.87
CA ARG A 112 11.85 3.65 -7.02
C ARG A 112 11.01 2.55 -6.39
N VAL A 113 9.73 2.79 -6.09
CA VAL A 113 8.85 1.78 -5.48
C VAL A 113 7.89 1.13 -6.48
N ILE A 114 7.89 -0.20 -6.47
CA ILE A 114 6.85 -1.04 -7.07
C ILE A 114 6.18 -1.78 -5.92
N ILE A 115 4.86 -1.65 -5.80
CA ILE A 115 4.05 -2.40 -4.84
C ILE A 115 3.20 -3.37 -5.66
N ARG A 116 3.38 -4.67 -5.41
CA ARG A 116 2.58 -5.71 -6.05
C ARG A 116 1.22 -5.80 -5.39
N ASP A 117 0.26 -6.32 -6.13
CA ASP A 117 -1.04 -6.69 -5.59
C ASP A 117 -0.84 -7.79 -4.52
N ALA A 118 -1.54 -7.66 -3.40
CA ALA A 118 -1.42 -8.57 -2.28
C ALA A 118 -2.62 -9.50 -2.22
N TYR A 119 -2.35 -10.81 -2.22
CA TYR A 119 -3.33 -11.88 -2.23
C TYR A 119 -3.41 -12.56 -0.87
N PRO A 120 -4.57 -13.12 -0.48
CA PRO A 120 -4.73 -13.77 0.80
C PRO A 120 -3.80 -14.98 0.92
N ASP A 121 -3.21 -15.17 2.10
CA ASP A 121 -2.39 -16.35 2.36
C ASP A 121 -3.24 -17.64 2.47
N ASP A 122 -2.59 -18.79 2.44
CA ASP A 122 -3.29 -20.10 2.45
C ASP A 122 -4.28 -20.23 3.61
N LYS A 123 -3.89 -19.76 4.81
CA LYS A 123 -4.76 -19.79 6.00
C LYS A 123 -6.00 -18.91 5.84
N THR A 124 -5.83 -17.74 5.25
CA THR A 124 -6.94 -16.82 4.99
C THR A 124 -7.89 -17.39 3.93
N GLN A 125 -7.36 -18.07 2.92
CA GLN A 125 -8.17 -18.78 1.93
C GLN A 125 -8.99 -19.90 2.58
N GLU A 126 -8.40 -20.71 3.47
CA GLU A 126 -9.12 -21.74 4.24
C GLU A 126 -10.25 -21.14 5.08
N ILE A 127 -10.02 -19.98 5.71
CA ILE A 127 -11.05 -19.26 6.48
C ILE A 127 -12.20 -18.83 5.57
N PHE A 128 -11.90 -18.31 4.38
CA PHE A 128 -12.92 -17.89 3.41
C PHE A 128 -13.75 -19.08 2.92
N GLU A 129 -13.10 -20.19 2.59
CA GLU A 129 -13.77 -21.43 2.20
C GLU A 129 -14.63 -22.00 3.33
N GLU A 130 -14.17 -21.94 4.59
CA GLU A 130 -14.94 -22.40 5.74
C GLU A 130 -16.21 -21.57 5.95
N ILE A 131 -16.12 -20.25 5.80
CA ILE A 131 -17.27 -19.34 5.90
C ILE A 131 -18.29 -19.64 4.80
N GLU A 132 -17.82 -19.84 3.57
CA GLU A 132 -18.67 -20.13 2.41
C GLU A 132 -19.34 -21.50 2.53
N LEU A 133 -18.55 -22.57 2.70
CA LEU A 133 -19.04 -23.94 2.64
C LEU A 133 -19.81 -24.36 3.89
N LYS A 134 -19.33 -23.99 5.09
CA LYS A 134 -19.93 -24.48 6.35
C LYS A 134 -21.04 -23.58 6.86
N LYS A 135 -20.97 -22.27 6.59
CA LYS A 135 -21.97 -21.31 7.09
C LYS A 135 -22.91 -20.80 6.00
N GLY A 136 -22.64 -21.08 4.73
CA GLY A 136 -23.44 -20.56 3.62
C GLY A 136 -23.40 -19.03 3.54
N LEU A 137 -22.34 -18.42 4.06
CA LEU A 137 -22.15 -16.96 4.09
C LEU A 137 -21.11 -16.55 3.04
N PRO A 138 -21.16 -15.31 2.52
CA PRO A 138 -20.11 -14.82 1.63
C PRO A 138 -18.72 -14.94 2.29
N LYS A 139 -17.66 -15.09 1.48
CA LYS A 139 -16.24 -15.06 1.92
C LYS A 139 -15.86 -13.75 2.65
N THR A 140 -16.75 -12.78 2.61
CA THR A 140 -16.66 -11.41 3.11
C THR A 140 -17.75 -11.15 4.16
N GLU A 141 -17.51 -10.17 5.03
CA GLU A 141 -18.53 -9.72 5.99
C GLU A 141 -19.39 -8.59 5.41
N LEU A 142 -20.68 -8.60 5.73
CA LEU A 142 -21.62 -7.52 5.40
C LEU A 142 -21.82 -6.64 6.62
N LYS A 143 -21.39 -5.38 6.52
CA LYS A 143 -21.57 -4.36 7.55
C LYS A 143 -22.68 -3.40 7.17
N TRP A 144 -23.65 -3.23 8.05
CA TRP A 144 -24.69 -2.23 7.91
C TRP A 144 -24.27 -0.91 8.57
N GLU A 145 -24.44 0.20 7.85
CA GLU A 145 -24.19 1.53 8.37
C GLU A 145 -25.40 2.44 8.19
N VAL A 146 -25.71 3.22 9.23
CA VAL A 146 -26.84 4.14 9.23
C VAL A 146 -26.33 5.56 9.43
N SER A 147 -26.81 6.49 8.60
CA SER A 147 -26.70 7.92 8.91
C SER A 147 -27.90 8.32 9.74
N ILE A 148 -27.71 9.10 10.81
CA ILE A 148 -28.81 9.54 11.68
C ILE A 148 -28.88 11.06 11.60
N ASP A 149 -30.04 11.57 11.19
CA ASP A 149 -30.34 12.99 11.23
C ASP A 149 -30.34 13.48 12.68
N ARG A 150 -29.62 14.58 12.94
CA ARG A 150 -29.36 15.03 14.31
C ARG A 150 -30.55 15.72 14.97
N VAL A 151 -31.53 16.18 14.19
CA VAL A 151 -32.73 16.87 14.69
C VAL A 151 -33.83 15.87 15.01
N THR A 152 -34.12 14.98 14.07
CA THR A 152 -35.19 14.00 14.17
C THR A 152 -34.75 12.71 14.87
N SER A 153 -33.43 12.50 15.06
CA SER A 153 -32.84 11.24 15.55
C SER A 153 -33.24 10.01 14.72
N LYS A 154 -33.65 10.21 13.47
CA LYS A 154 -34.09 9.15 12.56
C LYS A 154 -33.13 9.00 11.37
N PRO A 155 -33.09 7.81 10.75
CA PRO A 155 -32.38 7.64 9.49
C PRO A 155 -33.10 8.44 8.37
N PRO A 156 -32.42 9.36 7.66
CA PRO A 156 -33.01 10.01 6.50
C PRO A 156 -33.12 9.07 5.29
N HIS A 157 -32.26 8.03 5.25
CA HIS A 157 -32.30 6.93 4.28
C HIS A 157 -32.11 5.60 5.02
N GLY A 158 -32.43 4.49 4.36
CA GLY A 158 -32.22 3.13 4.89
C GLY A 158 -30.76 2.81 5.20
N PRO A 159 -30.50 1.73 5.96
CA PRO A 159 -29.15 1.29 6.28
C PRO A 159 -28.42 0.92 4.97
N ARG A 160 -27.20 1.43 4.82
CA ARG A 160 -26.32 1.08 3.69
C ARG A 160 -25.53 -0.15 4.04
N MET A 161 -25.47 -1.10 3.10
CA MET A 161 -24.66 -2.30 3.25
C MET A 161 -23.29 -2.09 2.60
N ILE A 162 -22.23 -2.45 3.33
CA ILE A 162 -20.86 -2.38 2.87
C ILE A 162 -20.24 -3.76 3.04
N GLU A 163 -19.72 -4.32 1.97
CA GLU A 163 -18.95 -5.55 2.02
C GLU A 163 -17.53 -5.27 2.53
N ARG A 164 -16.98 -6.10 3.41
CA ARG A 164 -15.61 -5.97 3.89
C ARG A 164 -14.92 -7.33 3.95
N VAL A 165 -13.61 -7.31 3.79
CA VAL A 165 -12.75 -8.42 4.16
C VAL A 165 -12.79 -8.57 5.68
N PRO A 166 -13.01 -9.78 6.22
CA PRO A 166 -13.08 -10.02 7.67
C PRO A 166 -11.79 -9.61 8.40
N LYS A 167 -11.94 -9.18 9.65
CA LYS A 167 -10.82 -9.02 10.57
C LYS A 167 -10.04 -10.33 10.70
N GLY A 168 -8.71 -10.22 10.78
CA GLY A 168 -7.79 -11.34 10.94
C GLY A 168 -7.31 -11.94 9.63
N SER A 169 -7.88 -11.52 8.50
CA SER A 169 -7.40 -11.90 7.16
C SER A 169 -5.98 -11.38 6.94
N VAL A 170 -5.11 -12.22 6.36
CA VAL A 170 -3.70 -11.93 6.11
C VAL A 170 -3.42 -12.00 4.61
N PHE A 171 -2.66 -11.03 4.10
CA PHE A 171 -2.29 -10.91 2.70
C PHE A 171 -0.78 -10.91 2.51
N ASP A 172 -0.31 -11.63 1.49
CA ASP A 172 1.09 -11.65 1.06
C ASP A 172 1.41 -10.42 0.23
N LEU A 173 2.27 -9.54 0.79
CA LEU A 173 2.64 -8.27 0.19
C LEU A 173 4.11 -8.29 -0.25
N ASN A 174 4.35 -7.90 -1.51
CA ASN A 174 5.70 -7.72 -2.04
C ASN A 174 5.92 -6.27 -2.48
N ILE A 175 6.93 -5.63 -1.88
CA ILE A 175 7.38 -4.28 -2.24
C ILE A 175 8.79 -4.39 -2.81
N ILE A 176 9.04 -3.77 -3.95
CA ILE A 176 10.36 -3.69 -4.59
C ILE A 176 10.82 -2.24 -4.56
N PHE A 177 11.99 -2.01 -3.98
CA PHE A 177 12.65 -0.71 -3.96
C PHE A 177 13.91 -0.74 -4.84
N GLY A 178 13.87 -0.04 -5.97
CA GLY A 178 14.97 0.06 -6.91
C GLY A 178 16.04 1.05 -6.44
N LEU A 179 17.30 0.60 -6.45
CA LEU A 179 18.46 1.37 -6.08
C LEU A 179 19.19 1.83 -7.33
N TYR A 180 19.32 3.14 -7.49
CA TYR A 180 20.04 3.76 -8.59
C TYR A 180 21.11 4.70 -8.04
N ASP A 181 22.22 4.70 -8.72
CA ASP A 181 23.32 5.63 -8.51
C ASP A 181 23.13 6.84 -9.42
N ILE A 182 23.29 8.03 -8.85
CA ILE A 182 23.25 9.30 -9.58
C ILE A 182 24.51 10.07 -9.15
N ASP A 183 25.42 10.25 -10.10
CA ASP A 183 26.69 10.97 -9.90
C ASP A 183 27.53 10.41 -8.71
N ASP A 184 27.70 9.09 -8.67
CA ASP A 184 28.52 8.33 -7.70
C ASP A 184 28.11 8.51 -6.22
N ASN A 185 26.84 8.77 -5.98
CA ASN A 185 26.24 8.77 -4.66
C ASN A 185 24.95 7.93 -4.68
N ILE A 186 24.91 6.89 -3.85
CA ILE A 186 23.71 6.09 -3.61
C ILE A 186 22.75 6.87 -2.68
N ALA A 187 22.33 8.05 -3.14
CA ALA A 187 21.39 8.92 -2.46
C ALA A 187 20.05 8.21 -2.22
N ASP A 188 19.73 7.19 -3.03
CA ASP A 188 18.46 6.48 -2.95
C ASP A 188 18.28 5.69 -1.65
N LEU A 189 19.36 5.29 -0.98
CA LEU A 189 19.29 4.66 0.34
C LEU A 189 18.74 5.60 1.40
N ASN A 190 18.98 6.91 1.27
CA ASN A 190 18.44 7.91 2.20
C ASN A 190 16.92 8.03 2.11
N TYR A 191 16.31 7.55 1.02
CA TYR A 191 14.86 7.59 0.83
C TYR A 191 14.14 6.36 1.38
N LEU A 192 14.87 5.27 1.68
CA LEU A 192 14.29 4.05 2.23
C LEU A 192 13.58 4.30 3.57
N LYS A 193 14.09 5.22 4.41
CA LYS A 193 13.41 5.63 5.66
C LYS A 193 12.01 6.21 5.42
N TYR A 194 11.78 6.89 4.30
CA TYR A 194 10.48 7.47 3.99
C TYR A 194 9.49 6.41 3.48
N LEU A 195 9.99 5.33 2.85
CA LEU A 195 9.16 4.19 2.50
C LEU A 195 8.59 3.52 3.76
N PHE A 196 9.46 3.23 4.74
CA PHE A 196 9.04 2.64 6.02
C PHE A 196 8.17 3.60 6.84
N SER A 197 8.53 4.88 6.92
CA SER A 197 7.69 5.89 7.57
C SER A 197 6.30 5.96 6.94
N ALA A 198 6.19 5.86 5.61
CA ALA A 198 4.90 5.82 4.95
C ALA A 198 4.09 4.57 5.30
N LEU A 199 4.71 3.38 5.45
CA LEU A 199 4.03 2.18 5.94
C LEU A 199 3.50 2.36 7.36
N GLY A 200 4.31 2.85 8.29
CA GLY A 200 3.88 3.10 9.67
C GLY A 200 2.74 4.12 9.76
N MET A 201 2.78 5.17 8.93
CA MET A 201 1.66 6.12 8.81
C MET A 201 0.37 5.48 8.30
N VAL A 202 0.45 4.41 7.51
CA VAL A 202 -0.75 3.65 7.09
C VAL A 202 -1.31 2.83 8.25
N GLU A 203 -0.46 2.23 9.10
CA GLU A 203 -0.90 1.46 10.28
C GLU A 203 -1.64 2.32 11.31
N ASP A 204 -1.14 3.53 11.57
CA ASP A 204 -1.78 4.51 12.46
C ASP A 204 -2.99 5.20 11.83
N SER A 205 -3.15 5.05 10.52
CA SER A 205 -4.29 5.55 9.76
C SER A 205 -5.23 4.38 9.41
N PHE A 206 -5.70 4.35 8.16
CA PHE A 206 -6.50 3.26 7.62
C PHE A 206 -6.20 3.08 6.13
N LEU A 207 -6.42 1.86 5.65
CA LEU A 207 -6.38 1.49 4.24
C LEU A 207 -7.81 1.31 3.71
N GLY A 208 -8.06 1.73 2.46
CA GLY A 208 -9.37 1.60 1.83
C GLY A 208 -10.42 2.60 2.33
N GLY A 209 -11.70 2.18 2.31
CA GLY A 209 -12.86 3.01 2.62
C GLY A 209 -13.36 2.90 4.07
N SER A 210 -14.17 3.87 4.48
CA SER A 210 -14.86 3.92 5.78
C SER A 210 -13.95 3.87 7.02
N GLY A 211 -12.71 4.38 6.90
CA GLY A 211 -11.73 4.45 7.97
C GLY A 211 -12.22 5.14 9.25
N SER A 212 -12.82 6.32 9.11
CA SER A 212 -13.40 7.08 10.23
C SER A 212 -14.56 6.36 10.93
N ARG A 213 -15.06 5.27 10.35
CA ARG A 213 -16.13 4.39 10.89
C ARG A 213 -15.60 3.04 11.37
N GLY A 214 -14.29 2.93 11.59
CA GLY A 214 -13.62 1.77 12.18
C GLY A 214 -13.21 0.67 11.20
N SER A 215 -13.28 0.91 9.88
CA SER A 215 -12.77 -0.03 8.87
C SER A 215 -11.30 0.21 8.55
N GLY A 216 -10.61 -0.81 8.03
CA GLY A 216 -9.32 -0.63 7.34
C GLY A 216 -8.12 -0.39 8.24
N ARG A 217 -8.17 -0.71 9.54
CA ARG A 217 -6.95 -0.77 10.36
C ARG A 217 -6.13 -1.98 9.91
N VAL A 218 -4.86 -1.76 9.56
CA VAL A 218 -3.95 -2.81 9.09
C VAL A 218 -2.65 -2.78 9.88
N SER A 219 -2.00 -3.93 9.98
CA SER A 219 -0.62 -4.05 10.46
C SER A 219 0.20 -4.75 9.38
N PHE A 220 1.48 -4.41 9.31
CA PHE A 220 2.43 -5.07 8.44
C PHE A 220 3.38 -5.94 9.28
N LYS A 221 4.05 -6.90 8.66
CA LYS A 221 5.12 -7.67 9.29
C LYS A 221 6.16 -8.00 8.24
N ILE A 222 7.42 -7.61 8.41
CA ILE A 222 8.47 -7.93 7.44
C ILE A 222 8.92 -9.36 7.68
N GLU A 223 8.79 -10.22 6.67
CA GLU A 223 9.28 -11.60 6.72
C GLU A 223 10.70 -11.71 6.18
N LYS A 224 11.01 -10.97 5.10
CA LYS A 224 12.29 -11.12 4.40
C LYS A 224 12.70 -9.85 3.67
N LEU A 225 14.00 -9.52 3.76
CA LEU A 225 14.64 -8.49 2.95
C LEU A 225 15.72 -9.12 2.06
N LEU A 226 15.50 -9.07 0.75
CA LEU A 226 16.40 -9.62 -0.26
C LEU A 226 16.95 -8.51 -1.14
N LEU A 227 18.27 -8.38 -1.21
CA LEU A 227 18.95 -7.50 -2.15
C LEU A 227 19.38 -8.30 -3.40
N LYS A 228 18.84 -7.91 -4.55
CA LYS A 228 19.17 -8.46 -5.86
C LYS A 228 20.01 -7.45 -6.63
N THR A 229 21.33 -7.61 -6.63
CA THR A 229 22.26 -6.75 -7.38
C THR A 229 22.28 -7.13 -8.87
N PRO A 230 22.92 -6.36 -9.77
CA PRO A 230 23.05 -6.73 -11.19
C PRO A 230 23.60 -8.14 -11.41
N GLU A 231 24.53 -8.58 -10.55
CA GLU A 231 25.14 -9.91 -10.63
C GLU A 231 24.16 -11.04 -10.30
N PHE A 232 23.10 -10.77 -9.53
CA PHE A 232 22.03 -11.74 -9.30
C PHE A 232 21.40 -12.17 -10.63
N TYR A 233 21.19 -11.20 -11.53
CA TYR A 233 20.57 -11.44 -12.83
C TYR A 233 21.52 -12.09 -13.85
N THR A 234 22.80 -12.27 -13.51
CA THR A 234 23.77 -13.00 -14.33
C THR A 234 24.20 -14.34 -13.71
N GLY A 235 23.50 -14.78 -12.66
CA GLY A 235 23.64 -16.14 -12.09
C GLY A 235 24.24 -16.22 -10.69
N LYS A 236 24.43 -15.10 -9.99
CA LYS A 236 24.76 -15.12 -8.54
C LYS A 236 23.50 -15.17 -7.68
N ASP A 237 23.68 -15.54 -6.41
CA ASP A 237 22.60 -15.52 -5.43
C ASP A 237 22.25 -14.11 -4.94
N ALA A 238 21.03 -13.95 -4.45
CA ALA A 238 20.59 -12.72 -3.81
C ALA A 238 21.21 -12.62 -2.41
N TYR A 239 21.53 -11.41 -1.98
CA TYR A 239 21.94 -11.19 -0.59
C TYR A 239 20.71 -11.11 0.30
N GLU A 240 20.63 -12.03 1.25
CA GLU A 240 19.66 -11.93 2.35
C GLU A 240 20.19 -10.92 3.35
N ILE A 241 19.56 -9.75 3.39
CA ILE A 241 19.94 -8.66 4.30
C ILE A 241 19.38 -8.96 5.68
N LEU A 242 18.12 -9.37 5.76
CA LEU A 242 17.47 -9.76 7.01
C LEU A 242 16.51 -10.93 6.81
N SER A 243 16.54 -11.85 7.80
CA SER A 243 15.76 -13.10 7.84
C SER A 243 15.02 -13.28 9.18
N GLN A 244 14.49 -12.20 9.76
CA GLN A 244 13.79 -12.24 11.05
C GLN A 244 12.51 -11.42 11.01
N ASP A 245 11.51 -11.89 11.78
CA ASP A 245 10.23 -11.27 12.06
C ASP A 245 10.41 -9.90 12.74
N LEU A 246 10.67 -8.85 11.96
CA LEU A 246 10.75 -7.49 12.49
C LEU A 246 9.35 -6.87 12.54
N PRO A 247 9.00 -6.19 13.64
CA PRO A 247 7.84 -5.30 13.64
C PRO A 247 8.02 -4.22 12.57
N THR A 248 6.92 -3.79 11.97
CA THR A 248 6.91 -2.78 10.89
C THR A 248 6.83 -1.36 11.38
N ASN A 249 6.62 -1.18 12.69
CA ASN A 249 6.67 0.12 13.31
C ASN A 249 8.03 0.77 12.98
N PRO A 250 8.05 1.93 12.31
CA PRO A 250 9.29 2.57 11.86
C PRO A 250 10.27 2.91 12.98
N GLN A 251 9.79 2.96 14.23
CA GLN A 251 10.62 3.18 15.42
C GLN A 251 11.39 1.93 15.87
N ASP A 252 10.92 0.75 15.51
CA ASP A 252 11.45 -0.53 15.96
C ASP A 252 12.42 -1.16 14.93
N ILE A 253 12.57 -0.54 13.75
CA ILE A 253 13.51 -0.94 12.70
C ILE A 253 14.76 -0.06 12.77
N ASP A 254 15.93 -0.66 13.00
CA ASP A 254 17.22 0.03 12.86
C ASP A 254 17.57 0.24 11.37
N TYR A 255 16.96 1.27 10.79
CA TYR A 255 17.20 1.69 9.40
C TYR A 255 18.69 1.93 9.11
N LYS A 256 19.46 2.44 10.09
CA LYS A 256 20.87 2.75 9.87
C LYS A 256 21.65 1.47 9.63
N LYS A 257 21.38 0.43 10.42
CA LYS A 257 21.98 -0.90 10.22
C LYS A 257 21.62 -1.49 8.86
N ILE A 258 20.35 -1.44 8.45
CA ILE A 258 19.90 -1.96 7.14
C ILE A 258 20.61 -1.23 6.00
N VAL A 259 20.68 0.10 6.05
CA VAL A 259 21.36 0.88 5.02
C VAL A 259 22.84 0.57 4.97
N GLU A 260 23.50 0.40 6.11
CA GLU A 260 24.92 0.08 6.16
C GLU A 260 25.20 -1.32 5.58
N GLU A 261 24.39 -2.32 5.91
CA GLU A 261 24.49 -3.66 5.34
C GLU A 261 24.28 -3.63 3.82
N ILE A 262 23.28 -2.89 3.33
CA ILE A 262 23.05 -2.74 1.89
C ILE A 262 24.23 -2.04 1.22
N ARG A 263 24.80 -0.98 1.82
CA ARG A 263 25.98 -0.29 1.28
C ARG A 263 27.16 -1.22 1.11
N GLN A 264 27.45 -2.05 2.10
CA GLN A 264 28.56 -3.01 2.06
C GLN A 264 28.42 -4.08 0.97
N LYS A 265 27.22 -4.31 0.44
CA LYS A 265 26.97 -5.30 -0.63
C LYS A 265 26.91 -4.69 -2.03
N ILE A 266 26.78 -3.37 -2.14
CA ILE A 266 26.62 -2.65 -3.41
C ILE A 266 27.87 -1.85 -3.80
N LEU A 267 28.64 -1.39 -2.81
CA LEU A 267 29.95 -0.74 -3.00
C LEU A 267 31.04 -1.79 -3.18
#